data_AF-A0A1U7VX67-F1
#
_entry.id   AF-A0A1U7VX67-F1
#
_cell.length_a   1.000
_cell.length_b   1.000
_cell.length_c   1.000
_cell.angle_alpha   90.00
_cell.angle_beta   90.00
_cell.angle_gamma   90.00
#
_symmetry.space_group_name_H-M   'P 1'
#
loop_
_entity.id
_entity.type
_entity.pdbx_description
1 polymer ?
#
loop_
_entity_poly.entity_id
_entity_poly.type
_entity_poly.pdbx_seq_one_letter_code
_entity_poly.pdbx_strand_id
1 'polypeptide(L)'
;MAIVQVNANARNLLYNAINGEEYEKISSCDTTKEMWDKREVTYKGTIKMKETQINMLIHDYEILQMKEGESIEETFVRFSKITGNMKAFGKPYSSGGQVQIILRSLPTTWQTKVVALEFQDLNKLSYNELRGDLIAFYKTHLKKTSQEEKITE
;
A
#
# COMPACT_ATOMS: atom_id res chain seq x y z
N MET A 1 9.01 31.34 -36.64
CA MET A 1 7.70 31.09 -37.30
C MET A 1 7.26 29.63 -37.23
N ALA A 2 8.07 28.65 -37.65
CA ALA A 2 7.66 27.23 -37.65
C ALA A 2 7.26 26.68 -36.26
N ILE A 3 8.00 26.99 -35.20
CA ILE A 3 7.72 26.50 -33.82
C ILE A 3 6.37 27.01 -33.30
N VAL A 4 6.04 28.28 -33.59
CA VAL A 4 4.77 28.90 -33.17
C VAL A 4 3.58 28.24 -33.89
N GLN A 5 3.71 27.96 -35.19
CA GLN A 5 2.67 27.28 -35.96
C GLN A 5 2.46 25.84 -35.50
N VAL A 6 3.55 25.11 -35.21
CA VAL A 6 3.48 23.74 -34.69
C VAL A 6 2.77 23.70 -33.33
N ASN A 7 3.08 24.64 -32.43
CA ASN A 7 2.40 24.75 -31.14
C ASN A 7 0.91 25.06 -31.31
N ALA A 8 0.53 25.98 -32.20
CA ALA A 8 -0.87 26.31 -32.46
C ALA A 8 -1.66 25.11 -33.02
N ASN A 9 -1.07 24.37 -33.97
CA ASN A 9 -1.68 23.18 -34.53
C ASN A 9 -1.87 22.07 -33.47
N ALA A 10 -0.87 21.85 -32.63
CA ALA A 10 -0.93 20.85 -31.56
C ALA A 10 -1.96 21.21 -30.49
N ARG A 11 -2.10 22.49 -30.12
CA ARG A 11 -3.16 22.97 -29.21
C ARG A 11 -4.55 22.69 -29.77
N ASN A 12 -4.79 22.99 -31.05
CA ASN A 12 -6.07 22.73 -31.70
C ASN A 12 -6.42 21.24 -31.71
N LEU A 13 -5.45 20.36 -31.95
CA LEU A 13 -5.65 18.92 -31.87
C LEU A 13 -6.00 18.47 -30.45
N LEU A 14 -5.33 19.00 -29.43
CA LEU A 14 -5.66 18.70 -28.03
C LEU A 14 -7.06 19.18 -27.64
N TYR A 15 -7.46 20.38 -28.06
CA TYR A 15 -8.80 20.91 -27.77
C TYR A 15 -9.91 20.07 -28.40
N ASN A 16 -9.71 19.55 -29.61
CA ASN A 16 -10.68 18.67 -30.27
C ASN A 16 -10.78 17.28 -29.61
N ALA A 17 -9.77 16.87 -28.84
CA ALA A 17 -9.70 15.56 -28.21
C ALA A 17 -10.25 15.53 -26.76
N ILE A 18 -10.66 16.68 -26.22
CA ILE A 18 -11.10 16.81 -24.83
C ILE A 18 -12.54 17.34 -24.75
N ASN A 19 -13.23 17.01 -23.65
CA ASN A 19 -14.57 17.52 -23.38
C ASN A 19 -14.51 18.95 -22.80
N GLY A 20 -15.67 19.62 -22.69
CA GLY A 20 -15.75 21.00 -22.20
C GLY A 20 -15.18 21.18 -20.78
N GLU A 21 -15.36 20.20 -19.90
CA GLU A 21 -14.84 20.25 -18.52
C GLU A 21 -13.30 20.21 -18.49
N GLU A 22 -12.67 19.39 -19.32
CA GLU A 22 -11.21 19.37 -19.45
C GLU A 22 -10.65 20.60 -20.15
N TYR A 23 -11.40 21.16 -21.12
CA TYR A 23 -11.03 22.39 -21.80
C TYR A 23 -10.89 23.56 -20.83
N GLU A 24 -11.87 23.78 -19.95
CA GLU A 24 -11.81 24.85 -18.93
C GLU A 24 -10.55 24.75 -18.08
N LYS A 25 -10.14 23.53 -17.71
CA LYS A 25 -8.96 23.27 -16.88
C LYS A 25 -7.64 23.63 -17.56
N ILE A 26 -7.53 23.57 -18.90
CA ILE A 26 -6.26 23.78 -19.63
C ILE A 26 -6.29 24.97 -20.61
N SER A 27 -7.42 25.66 -20.74
CA SER A 27 -7.63 26.82 -21.62
C SER A 27 -6.66 27.98 -21.36
N SER A 28 -6.20 28.13 -20.11
CA SER A 28 -5.28 29.17 -19.66
C SER A 28 -3.80 28.90 -19.94
N CYS A 29 -3.45 27.77 -20.56
CA CYS A 29 -2.07 27.40 -20.86
C CYS A 29 -1.61 28.01 -22.19
N ASP A 30 -0.36 28.50 -22.24
CA ASP A 30 0.19 29.17 -23.42
C ASP A 30 0.83 28.19 -24.40
N THR A 31 1.36 27.08 -23.87
CA THR A 31 2.02 26.04 -24.67
C THR A 31 1.29 24.71 -24.62
N THR A 32 1.41 23.93 -25.71
CA THR A 32 0.95 22.53 -25.77
C THR A 32 1.59 21.70 -24.66
N LYS A 33 2.85 21.99 -24.34
CA LYS A 33 3.58 21.35 -23.24
C LYS A 33 2.92 21.62 -21.89
N GLU A 34 2.61 22.87 -21.57
CA GLU A 34 1.88 23.21 -20.34
C GLU A 34 0.51 22.55 -20.26
N MET A 35 -0.23 22.50 -21.38
CA MET A 35 -1.52 21.78 -21.44
C MET A 35 -1.34 20.30 -21.10
N TRP A 36 -0.31 19.66 -21.67
CA TRP A 36 0.01 18.26 -21.41
C TRP A 36 0.48 18.03 -19.96
N ASP A 37 1.39 18.85 -19.46
CA ASP A 37 1.94 18.77 -18.10
C ASP A 37 0.82 18.99 -17.06
N LYS A 38 -0.07 19.96 -17.28
CA LYS A 38 -1.23 20.22 -16.40
C LYS A 38 -2.22 19.05 -16.39
N ARG A 39 -2.45 18.44 -17.55
CA ARG A 39 -3.29 17.24 -17.68
C ARG A 39 -2.64 16.05 -16.98
N GLU A 40 -1.34 15.84 -17.17
CA GLU A 40 -0.58 14.80 -16.48
C GLU A 40 -0.63 14.96 -14.95
N VAL A 41 -0.44 16.19 -14.45
CA VAL A 41 -0.57 16.49 -13.02
C VAL A 41 -1.99 16.25 -12.50
N THR A 42 -3.01 16.63 -13.26
CA THR A 42 -4.42 16.47 -12.83
C THR A 42 -4.81 15.00 -12.72
N TYR A 43 -4.37 14.17 -13.67
CA TYR A 43 -4.78 12.77 -13.73
C TYR A 43 -3.84 11.80 -13.01
N LYS A 44 -2.54 12.02 -13.09
CA LYS A 44 -1.54 11.15 -12.45
C LYS A 44 -1.08 11.70 -11.09
N GLY A 45 -1.45 12.92 -10.75
CA GLY A 45 -0.94 13.62 -9.57
C GLY A 45 0.43 14.26 -9.79
N THR A 46 0.75 15.25 -8.95
CA THR A 46 2.10 15.82 -8.88
C THR A 46 3.09 14.80 -8.33
N ILE A 47 4.39 14.98 -8.63
CA ILE A 47 5.48 14.21 -8.00
C ILE A 47 5.35 14.26 -6.47
N LYS A 48 5.13 15.46 -5.92
CA LYS A 48 4.92 15.67 -4.48
C LYS A 48 3.74 14.88 -3.92
N MET A 49 2.63 14.77 -4.66
CA MET A 49 1.47 13.98 -4.23
C MET A 49 1.81 12.48 -4.20
N LYS A 50 2.51 11.98 -5.21
CA LYS A 50 2.99 10.58 -5.25
C LYS A 50 3.96 10.30 -4.11
N GLU A 51 4.89 11.22 -3.84
CA GLU A 51 5.83 11.15 -2.69
C GLU A 51 5.08 11.13 -1.36
N THR A 52 4.05 11.97 -1.22
CA THR A 52 3.23 12.00 -0.01
C THR A 52 2.48 10.68 0.17
N GLN A 53 1.88 10.14 -0.90
CA GLN A 53 1.17 8.85 -0.85
C GLN A 53 2.10 7.68 -0.48
N ILE A 54 3.30 7.60 -1.06
CA ILE A 54 4.24 6.54 -0.70
C ILE A 54 4.74 6.69 0.74
N ASN A 55 4.95 7.92 1.23
CA ASN A 55 5.36 8.15 2.62
C ASN A 55 4.24 7.75 3.60
N MET A 56 2.97 8.02 3.26
CA MET A 56 1.82 7.54 4.04
C MET A 56 1.76 6.01 4.08
N LEU A 57 1.98 5.33 2.94
CA LEU A 57 2.03 3.88 2.91
C LEU A 57 3.19 3.33 3.76
N ILE A 58 4.39 3.93 3.67
CA ILE A 58 5.55 3.54 4.49
C ILE A 58 5.23 3.68 5.96
N HIS A 59 4.61 4.79 6.35
CA HIS A 59 4.16 4.99 7.72
C HIS A 59 3.17 3.90 8.15
N ASP A 60 2.09 3.68 7.39
CA ASP A 60 1.06 2.66 7.70
C ASP A 60 1.64 1.24 7.81
N TYR A 61 2.67 0.94 7.02
CA TYR A 61 3.41 -0.31 7.07
C TYR A 61 4.26 -0.44 8.33
N GLU A 62 4.98 0.61 8.71
CA GLU A 62 5.83 0.62 9.91
C GLU A 62 4.99 0.57 11.19
N ILE A 63 3.88 1.32 11.26
CA ILE A 63 3.00 1.35 12.42
C ILE A 63 1.93 0.25 12.41
N LEU A 64 2.05 -0.74 11.51
CA LEU A 64 1.08 -1.83 11.42
C LEU A 64 0.96 -2.52 12.78
N GLN A 65 -0.26 -2.55 13.28
CA GLN A 65 -0.67 -3.26 14.49
C GLN A 65 -2.00 -3.95 14.20
N MET A 66 -2.12 -5.20 14.64
CA MET A 66 -3.38 -5.94 14.65
C MET A 66 -4.35 -5.20 15.57
N LYS A 67 -5.54 -4.88 15.05
CA LYS A 67 -6.56 -4.13 15.78
C LYS A 67 -7.30 -5.04 16.75
N GLU A 68 -7.89 -4.45 17.77
CA GLU A 68 -8.78 -5.17 18.67
C GLU A 68 -9.97 -5.75 17.90
N GLY A 69 -10.25 -7.04 18.11
CA GLY A 69 -11.30 -7.78 17.39
C GLY A 69 -10.99 -8.13 15.93
N GLU A 70 -9.87 -7.66 15.37
CA GLU A 70 -9.41 -8.08 14.03
C GLU A 70 -8.88 -9.52 14.11
N SER A 71 -9.19 -10.33 13.11
CA SER A 71 -8.62 -11.67 12.95
C SER A 71 -7.21 -11.60 12.33
N ILE A 72 -6.44 -12.69 12.50
CA ILE A 72 -5.12 -12.78 11.87
C ILE A 72 -5.22 -12.73 10.34
N GLU A 73 -6.25 -13.35 9.76
CA GLU A 73 -6.50 -13.32 8.33
C GLU A 73 -6.80 -11.91 7.81
N GLU A 74 -7.61 -11.12 8.53
CA GLU A 74 -7.90 -9.73 8.18
C GLU A 74 -6.64 -8.85 8.25
N THR A 75 -5.80 -9.06 9.27
CA THR A 75 -4.50 -8.40 9.39
C THR A 75 -3.64 -8.67 8.16
N PHE A 76 -3.57 -9.92 7.70
CA PHE A 76 -2.84 -10.29 6.48
C PHE A 76 -3.44 -9.68 5.21
N VAL A 77 -4.76 -9.54 5.12
CA VAL A 77 -5.42 -8.85 3.98
C VAL A 77 -5.02 -7.38 3.96
N ARG A 78 -5.06 -6.69 5.10
CA ARG A 78 -4.65 -5.29 5.22
C ARG A 78 -3.17 -5.10 4.86
N PHE A 79 -2.31 -5.98 5.38
CA PHE A 79 -0.88 -6.01 5.06
C PHE A 79 -0.62 -6.19 3.55
N SER A 80 -1.32 -7.15 2.92
CA SER A 80 -1.19 -7.43 1.48
C SER A 80 -1.60 -6.22 0.63
N LYS A 81 -2.62 -5.47 1.07
CA LYS A 81 -3.05 -4.25 0.39
C LYS A 81 -1.98 -3.15 0.46
N ILE A 82 -1.39 -2.93 1.63
CA ILE A 82 -0.33 -1.92 1.81
C ILE A 82 0.89 -2.26 0.95
N THR A 83 1.39 -3.49 1.07
CA THR A 83 2.57 -3.95 0.31
C THR A 83 2.32 -4.01 -1.20
N GLY A 84 1.10 -4.37 -1.62
CA GLY A 84 0.68 -4.32 -3.02
C GLY A 84 0.70 -2.90 -3.58
N ASN A 85 0.18 -1.93 -2.83
CA ASN A 85 0.22 -0.52 -3.22
C ASN A 85 1.66 -0.01 -3.31
N MET A 86 2.51 -0.30 -2.30
CA MET A 86 3.94 0.08 -2.34
C MET A 86 4.67 -0.48 -3.57
N LYS A 87 4.39 -1.74 -3.94
CA LYS A 87 4.95 -2.36 -5.13
C LYS A 87 4.51 -1.63 -6.40
N ALA A 88 3.25 -1.19 -6.48
CA ALA A 88 2.77 -0.38 -7.61
C ALA A 88 3.49 0.98 -7.72
N PHE A 89 3.99 1.53 -6.61
CA PHE A 89 4.86 2.71 -6.58
C PHE A 89 6.36 2.41 -6.79
N GLY A 90 6.73 1.15 -7.10
CA GLY A 90 8.11 0.76 -7.38
C GLY A 90 8.99 0.58 -6.14
N LYS A 91 8.42 0.51 -4.93
CA LYS A 91 9.16 0.24 -3.68
C LYS A 91 8.77 -1.12 -3.07
N PRO A 92 9.24 -2.25 -3.62
CA PRO A 92 9.01 -3.56 -3.01
C PRO A 92 9.86 -3.71 -1.73
N TYR A 93 9.29 -4.34 -0.70
CA TYR A 93 10.02 -4.73 0.50
C TYR A 93 10.51 -6.18 0.41
N SER A 94 11.61 -6.50 1.13
CA SER A 94 12.13 -7.86 1.21
C SER A 94 11.21 -8.77 2.03
N SER A 95 11.26 -10.07 1.78
CA SER A 95 10.50 -11.08 2.54
C SER A 95 10.81 -11.01 4.04
N GLY A 96 12.08 -10.91 4.42
CA GLY A 96 12.49 -10.80 5.83
C GLY A 96 11.93 -9.55 6.51
N GLY A 97 11.95 -8.39 5.82
CA GLY A 97 11.34 -7.16 6.34
C GLY A 97 9.82 -7.26 6.51
N GLN A 98 9.15 -7.99 5.63
CA GLN A 98 7.71 -8.27 5.74
C GLN A 98 7.39 -9.15 6.94
N VAL A 99 8.15 -10.23 7.13
CA VAL A 99 8.01 -11.14 8.28
C VAL A 99 8.15 -10.37 9.60
N GLN A 100 9.20 -9.54 9.72
CA GLN A 100 9.46 -8.78 10.94
C GLN A 100 8.31 -7.80 11.28
N ILE A 101 7.75 -7.13 10.28
CA ILE A 101 6.64 -6.19 10.49
C ILE A 101 5.38 -6.91 10.96
N ILE A 102 5.09 -8.08 10.39
CA ILE A 102 3.94 -8.88 10.81
C ILE A 102 4.12 -9.36 12.24
N LEU A 103 5.28 -9.93 12.58
CA LEU A 103 5.55 -10.40 13.95
C LEU A 103 5.41 -9.27 14.98
N ARG A 104 5.94 -8.07 14.69
CA ARG A 104 5.80 -6.88 15.55
C ARG A 104 4.36 -6.35 15.63
N SER A 105 3.52 -6.66 14.65
CA SER A 105 2.13 -6.21 14.63
C SER A 105 1.20 -7.04 15.50
N LEU A 106 1.64 -8.23 15.94
CA LEU A 106 0.82 -9.15 16.71
C LEU A 106 0.69 -8.71 18.18
N PRO A 107 -0.48 -8.91 18.81
CA PRO A 107 -0.66 -8.58 20.22
C PRO A 107 0.09 -9.56 21.13
N THR A 108 0.22 -9.21 22.41
CA THR A 108 0.99 -9.96 23.42
C THR A 108 0.52 -11.40 23.62
N THR A 109 -0.73 -11.73 23.29
CA THR A 109 -1.25 -13.10 23.30
C THR A 109 -0.50 -14.04 22.34
N TRP A 110 0.21 -13.50 21.34
CA TRP A 110 1.03 -14.24 20.39
C TRP A 110 2.49 -14.34 20.80
N GLN A 111 2.90 -13.76 21.94
CA GLN A 111 4.31 -13.61 22.32
C GLN A 111 5.08 -14.93 22.28
N THR A 112 4.49 -16.02 22.78
CA THR A 112 5.11 -17.36 22.76
C THR A 112 5.46 -17.81 21.34
N LYS A 113 4.60 -17.51 20.37
CA LYS A 113 4.81 -17.85 18.96
C LYS A 113 5.82 -16.92 18.30
N VAL A 114 5.73 -15.62 18.58
CA VAL A 114 6.67 -14.60 18.07
C VAL A 114 8.10 -14.95 18.47
N VAL A 115 8.36 -15.20 19.75
CA VAL A 115 9.69 -15.57 20.26
C VAL A 115 10.21 -16.83 19.56
N ALA A 116 9.38 -17.87 19.43
CA ALA A 116 9.79 -19.11 18.77
C ALA A 116 10.16 -18.92 17.28
N LEU A 117 9.53 -17.97 16.59
CA LEU A 117 9.83 -17.62 15.20
C LEU A 117 11.07 -16.72 15.08
N GLU A 118 11.28 -15.80 16.01
CA GLU A 118 12.47 -14.93 16.05
C GLU A 118 13.78 -15.69 16.28
N PHE A 119 13.73 -16.87 16.93
CA PHE A 119 14.87 -17.77 17.04
C PHE A 119 15.26 -18.47 15.73
N GLN A 120 14.41 -18.39 14.69
CA GLN A 120 14.69 -18.93 13.37
C GLN A 120 15.26 -17.85 12.45
N ASP A 121 15.89 -18.27 11.34
CA ASP A 121 16.35 -17.33 10.31
C ASP A 121 15.16 -16.74 9.54
N LEU A 122 14.75 -15.53 9.92
CA LEU A 122 13.63 -14.82 9.31
C LEU A 122 13.81 -14.57 7.81
N ASN A 123 15.04 -14.61 7.28
CA ASN A 123 15.28 -14.45 5.84
C ASN A 123 14.94 -15.73 5.05
N LYS A 124 14.88 -16.88 5.72
CA LYS A 124 14.48 -18.17 5.12
C LYS A 124 12.99 -18.42 5.22
N LEU A 125 12.30 -17.77 6.15
CA LEU A 125 10.86 -17.90 6.31
C LEU A 125 10.13 -17.08 5.24
N SER A 126 9.39 -17.75 4.37
CA SER A 126 8.57 -17.06 3.37
C SER A 126 7.31 -16.49 4.00
N TYR A 127 6.74 -15.47 3.35
CA TYR A 127 5.46 -14.87 3.74
C TYR A 127 4.32 -15.90 3.84
N ASN A 128 4.27 -16.87 2.92
CA ASN A 128 3.20 -17.89 2.90
C ASN A 128 3.36 -18.91 4.04
N GLU A 129 4.60 -19.30 4.35
CA GLU A 129 4.90 -20.19 5.48
C GLU A 129 4.53 -19.51 6.80
N LEU A 130 4.97 -18.27 7.01
CA LEU A 130 4.59 -17.47 8.18
C LEU A 130 3.06 -17.39 8.32
N ARG A 131 2.36 -17.08 7.22
CA ARG A 131 0.90 -16.98 7.21
C ARG A 131 0.22 -18.28 7.61
N GLY A 132 0.64 -19.40 7.04
CA GLY A 132 0.11 -20.71 7.37
C GLY A 132 0.33 -21.05 8.84
N ASP A 133 1.53 -20.79 9.35
CA ASP A 133 1.92 -21.09 10.72
C ASP A 133 1.17 -20.24 11.77
N LEU A 134 1.00 -18.94 11.52
CA LEU A 134 0.21 -18.07 12.40
C LEU A 134 -1.28 -18.45 12.41
N ILE A 135 -1.86 -18.78 11.25
CA ILE A 135 -3.26 -19.25 11.17
C ILE A 135 -3.43 -20.58 11.91
N ALA A 136 -2.47 -21.50 11.78
CA ALA A 136 -2.49 -22.78 12.49
C ALA A 136 -2.43 -22.55 14.01
N PHE A 137 -1.49 -21.72 14.48
CA PHE A 137 -1.33 -21.38 15.88
C PHE A 137 -2.61 -20.76 16.49
N TYR A 138 -3.25 -19.85 15.77
CA TYR A 138 -4.53 -19.27 16.20
C TYR A 138 -5.61 -20.34 16.41
N LYS A 139 -5.75 -21.26 15.45
CA LYS A 139 -6.76 -22.33 15.50
C LYS A 139 -6.51 -23.34 16.61
N THR A 140 -5.25 -23.67 16.90
CA THR A 140 -4.91 -24.74 17.83
C THR A 140 -4.71 -24.28 19.28
N HIS A 141 -4.21 -23.06 19.49
CA HIS A 141 -3.84 -22.57 20.82
C HIS A 141 -4.73 -21.41 21.28
N LEU A 142 -4.92 -20.37 20.45
CA LEU A 142 -5.64 -19.17 20.90
C LEU A 142 -7.16 -19.35 20.92
N LYS A 143 -7.74 -19.99 19.90
CA LYS A 143 -9.19 -20.23 19.85
C LYS A 143 -9.68 -21.13 21.00
N LYS A 144 -8.85 -22.07 21.47
CA LYS A 144 -9.18 -22.95 22.60
C LYS A 144 -9.22 -22.16 23.92
N THR A 145 -8.20 -21.34 24.19
CA THR A 145 -8.12 -20.52 25.40
C THR A 145 -9.30 -19.53 25.51
N SER A 146 -9.72 -18.91 24.41
CA SER A 146 -10.88 -18.01 24.40
C SER A 146 -12.24 -18.70 24.62
N GLN A 147 -12.33 -20.00 24.37
CA GLN A 147 -13.53 -20.80 24.65
C GLN A 147 -13.54 -21.31 26.10
N GLU A 148 -12.37 -21.65 26.65
CA GLU A 148 -12.23 -22.10 28.03
C GLU A 148 -12.48 -20.96 29.04
N GLU A 149 -11.99 -19.75 28.78
CA GLU A 149 -12.23 -18.57 29.65
C GLU A 149 -13.71 -18.17 29.73
N LYS A 150 -14.46 -18.32 28.63
CA LYS A 150 -15.93 -18.05 28.59
C LYS A 150 -16.79 -19.10 29.30
N ILE A 151 -16.22 -20.25 29.67
CA ILE A 151 -16.92 -21.30 30.42
C ILE A 151 -16.73 -21.09 31.93
N THR A 152 -15.71 -20.33 32.32
CA THR A 152 -15.37 -20.07 33.73
C THR A 152 -15.90 -18.76 34.29
N GLU A 153 -16.63 -17.97 33.51
CA GLU A 153 -17.29 -16.71 33.90
C GLU A 153 -18.82 -16.84 33.82
#